data_AF-M2R9I6-F1
#
_entry.id   AF-M2R9I6-F1
#
_cell.length_a   1.000
_cell.length_b   1.000
_cell.length_c   1.000
_cell.angle_alpha   90.00
_cell.angle_beta   90.00
_cell.angle_gamma   90.00
#
_symmetry.space_group_name_H-M   'P 1'
#
loop_
_entity.id
_entity.type
_entity.pdbx_description
1 polymer ?
#
loop_
_entity_poly.entity_id
_entity_poly.type
_entity_poly.pdbx_seq_one_letter_code
_entity_poly.pdbx_strand_id
1 'polypeptide(L)'
;MASIPQHPIVITVQCSAPAPKRSAPSLTKGQRIEIAQRSRDAAARLEGDLTRWYDNSVAYLEELSRCYGKKSDHYLRLMFMGATKTRTARKPNAFNAWGHKLAQEAAAEGHGGADLIDLEKENLPDYHDLTAEEKMELINTFTDDRKSYKFKTRTNQRDRTHNIQNVVKKVDALLFNLKRRVGVEYVLCIVRNTDEYPMNPHWCFSNEAINEYLKGTVRKGWDTQKISALMEAFAVASCDMVSMFNTSQARANWYKGQIRDKINALLAEASDHPGAIMNYITFERDIVLRYSIDLKGWPLEKFVNPSELSTSIPPLLSLKEALDNGTCHFVKLNAVQLAEREEKYRAALESGTEQPRKKRKDAGKSRGRRSGQQDDGTHEPDGGQPSKRRKTQHKSAEIVPDDDS
;
A
#
# COMPACT_ATOMS: atom_id res chain seq x y z
N MET A 1 -22.96 -46.94 -5.11
CA MET A 1 -22.06 -45.90 -4.57
C MET A 1 -22.77 -44.56 -4.69
N ALA A 2 -23.39 -44.10 -3.59
CA ALA A 2 -24.23 -42.90 -3.58
C ALA A 2 -23.36 -41.65 -3.34
N SER A 3 -23.54 -40.65 -4.20
CA SER A 3 -22.80 -39.38 -4.21
C SER A 3 -23.34 -38.43 -3.13
N ILE A 4 -22.46 -37.98 -2.23
CA ILE A 4 -22.80 -37.04 -1.15
C ILE A 4 -22.77 -35.62 -1.72
N PRO A 5 -23.88 -34.84 -1.65
CA PRO A 5 -23.90 -33.47 -2.13
C PRO A 5 -23.16 -32.54 -1.16
N GLN A 6 -22.14 -31.85 -1.66
CA GLN A 6 -21.43 -30.79 -0.93
C GLN A 6 -22.24 -29.50 -0.96
N HIS A 7 -22.93 -29.19 0.14
CA HIS A 7 -23.55 -27.88 0.33
C HIS A 7 -22.50 -26.84 0.79
N PRO A 8 -22.54 -25.61 0.25
CA PRO A 8 -21.64 -24.55 0.68
C PRO A 8 -21.93 -24.16 2.13
N ILE A 9 -20.96 -24.37 3.02
CA ILE A 9 -21.01 -23.90 4.40
C ILE A 9 -20.89 -22.37 4.37
N VAL A 10 -22.03 -21.69 4.44
CA VAL A 10 -22.10 -20.25 4.65
C VAL A 10 -21.90 -20.00 6.14
N ILE A 11 -20.67 -19.73 6.57
CA ILE A 11 -20.39 -19.21 7.90
C ILE A 11 -20.81 -17.74 7.91
N THR A 12 -22.09 -17.47 8.15
CA THR A 12 -22.53 -16.16 8.61
C THR A 12 -22.10 -16.03 10.06
N VAL A 13 -21.04 -15.24 10.31
CA VAL A 13 -20.80 -14.68 11.63
C VAL A 13 -21.97 -13.75 11.92
N GLN A 14 -23.01 -14.28 12.56
CA GLN A 14 -23.91 -13.45 13.33
C GLN A 14 -23.03 -12.84 14.42
N CYS A 15 -22.74 -11.54 14.33
CA CYS A 15 -22.44 -10.80 15.54
C CYS A 15 -23.59 -11.12 16.48
N SER A 16 -23.30 -11.84 17.56
CA SER A 16 -24.27 -12.00 18.64
C SER A 16 -24.79 -10.60 18.91
N ALA A 17 -26.12 -10.42 18.81
CA ALA A 17 -26.73 -9.16 19.14
C ALA A 17 -26.13 -8.76 20.51
N PRO A 18 -25.53 -7.56 20.63
CA PRO A 18 -24.85 -7.19 21.86
C PRO A 18 -25.85 -7.46 22.97
N ALA A 19 -25.43 -8.31 23.93
CA ALA A 19 -26.29 -8.71 25.03
C ALA A 19 -27.00 -7.45 25.54
N PRO A 20 -28.34 -7.49 25.73
CA PRO A 20 -29.12 -6.29 26.06
C PRO A 20 -28.37 -5.53 27.13
N LYS A 21 -27.89 -4.32 26.78
CA LYS A 21 -27.02 -3.54 27.65
C LYS A 21 -27.73 -3.48 28.99
N ARG A 22 -27.15 -4.13 30.01
CA ARG A 22 -27.63 -4.01 31.39
C ARG A 22 -27.79 -2.52 31.63
N SER A 23 -29.00 -2.07 31.96
CA SER A 23 -29.25 -0.66 32.27
C SER A 23 -28.23 -0.27 33.32
N ALA A 24 -27.43 0.77 33.01
CA ALA A 24 -26.42 1.23 33.94
C ALA A 24 -27.12 1.51 35.28
N PRO A 25 -26.59 1.03 36.41
CA PRO A 25 -27.20 1.27 37.70
C PRO A 25 -27.43 2.77 37.85
N SER A 26 -28.63 3.15 38.26
CA SER A 26 -29.01 4.55 38.51
C SER A 26 -28.15 5.09 39.65
N LEU A 27 -26.99 5.66 39.30
CA LEU A 27 -26.10 6.30 40.26
C LEU A 27 -26.79 7.56 40.77
N THR A 28 -26.96 7.62 42.08
CA THR A 28 -27.47 8.80 42.79
C THR A 28 -26.56 10.01 42.52
N LYS A 29 -27.10 11.22 42.68
CA LYS A 29 -26.34 12.47 42.48
C LYS A 29 -25.06 12.51 43.34
N GLY A 30 -25.13 11.99 44.57
CA GLY A 30 -23.98 11.87 45.48
C GLY A 30 -22.89 10.92 44.95
N GLN A 31 -23.27 9.73 44.47
CA GLN A 31 -22.32 8.76 43.91
C GLN A 31 -21.64 9.27 42.64
N ARG A 32 -22.34 10.05 41.80
CA ARG A 32 -21.74 10.68 40.61
C ARG A 32 -20.69 11.73 40.99
N ILE A 33 -20.96 12.51 42.04
CA ILE A 33 -20.01 13.50 42.57
C ILE A 33 -18.78 12.80 43.14
N GLU A 34 -18.95 11.72 43.90
CA GLU A 34 -17.85 10.95 44.49
C GLU A 34 -16.98 10.26 43.42
N ILE A 35 -17.60 9.67 42.39
CA ILE A 35 -16.87 9.08 41.25
C ILE A 35 -16.10 10.16 40.48
N ALA A 36 -16.71 11.32 40.25
CA ALA A 36 -16.04 12.44 39.60
C ALA A 36 -14.87 12.96 40.44
N GLN A 37 -15.01 13.05 41.76
CA GLN A 37 -13.92 13.41 42.67
C GLN A 37 -12.80 12.37 42.62
N ARG A 38 -13.10 11.07 42.76
CA ARG A 38 -12.10 10.00 42.63
C ARG A 38 -11.39 10.01 41.28
N SER A 39 -12.11 10.30 40.20
CA SER A 39 -11.51 10.42 38.86
C SER A 39 -10.59 11.63 38.76
N ARG A 40 -10.95 12.77 39.38
CA ARG A 40 -10.08 13.96 39.44
C ARG A 40 -8.84 13.68 40.29
N ASP A 41 -9.00 13.05 41.45
CA ASP A 41 -7.89 12.69 42.33
C ASP A 41 -6.94 11.69 41.65
N ALA A 42 -7.48 10.70 40.93
CA ALA A 42 -6.69 9.76 40.16
C ALA A 42 -5.96 10.44 38.99
N ALA A 43 -6.62 11.36 38.29
CA ALA A 43 -6.00 12.16 37.23
C ALA A 43 -4.87 13.04 37.77
N ALA A 44 -5.11 13.73 38.90
CA ALA A 44 -4.10 14.56 39.56
C ALA A 44 -2.91 13.74 40.07
N ARG A 45 -3.14 12.52 40.58
CA ARG A 45 -2.06 11.59 40.97
C ARG A 45 -1.25 11.17 39.76
N LEU A 46 -1.91 10.78 38.66
CA LEU A 46 -1.23 10.39 37.44
C LEU A 46 -0.39 11.54 36.87
N GLU A 47 -0.95 12.75 36.84
CA GLU A 47 -0.23 13.94 36.41
C GLU A 47 1.00 14.20 37.30
N GLY A 48 0.85 14.10 38.63
CA GLY A 48 1.96 14.20 39.57
C GLY A 48 3.04 13.14 39.36
N ASP A 49 2.67 11.89 39.10
CA ASP A 49 3.61 10.80 38.82
C ASP A 49 4.34 11.03 37.48
N LEU A 50 3.65 11.54 36.46
CA LEU A 50 4.24 11.88 35.16
C LEU A 50 5.23 13.05 35.28
N THR A 51 4.86 14.10 36.01
CA THR A 51 5.75 15.23 36.29
C THR A 51 6.99 14.75 37.05
N ARG A 52 6.82 13.94 38.09
CA ARG A 52 7.94 13.37 38.85
C ARG A 52 8.87 12.52 37.98
N TRP A 53 8.31 11.69 37.09
CA TRP A 53 9.10 10.91 36.15
C TRP A 53 9.88 11.79 35.18
N TYR A 54 9.25 12.86 34.68
CA TYR A 54 9.90 13.83 33.80
C TYR A 54 11.06 14.54 34.52
N ASP A 55 10.83 15.04 35.73
CA ASP A 55 11.85 15.73 36.53
C ASP A 55 13.04 14.83 36.84
N ASN A 56 12.78 13.57 37.24
CA ASN A 56 13.84 12.57 37.45
C ASN A 56 14.63 12.30 36.17
N SER A 57 13.93 12.25 35.03
CA SER A 57 14.58 12.05 33.73
C SER A 57 15.47 13.25 33.38
N VAL A 58 14.99 14.49 33.56
CA VAL A 58 15.79 15.69 33.32
C VAL A 58 17.04 15.72 34.23
N ALA A 59 16.88 15.46 35.52
CA ALA A 59 17.98 15.41 36.48
C ALA A 59 19.05 14.37 36.08
N TYR A 60 18.61 13.18 35.66
CA TYR A 60 19.52 12.13 35.19
C TYR A 60 20.24 12.54 33.89
N LEU A 61 19.60 13.29 32.99
CA LEU A 61 20.23 13.80 31.78
C LEU A 61 21.26 14.89 32.05
N GLU A 62 21.07 15.70 33.08
CA GLU A 62 22.07 16.65 33.57
C GLU A 62 23.27 15.93 34.18
N GLU A 63 23.05 14.84 34.91
CA GLU A 63 24.11 13.99 35.41
C GLU A 63 24.93 13.38 34.26
N LEU A 64 24.27 12.84 33.23
CA LEU A 64 24.93 12.35 32.02
C LEU A 64 25.71 13.46 31.30
N SER A 65 25.16 14.66 31.25
CA SER A 65 25.83 15.84 30.69
C SER A 65 27.12 16.15 31.44
N ARG A 66 27.10 16.11 32.77
CA ARG A 66 28.27 16.34 33.63
C ARG A 66 29.33 15.24 33.46
N CYS A 67 28.92 13.97 33.43
CA CYS A 67 29.84 12.84 33.36
C CYS A 67 30.51 12.67 31.98
N TYR A 68 29.81 13.05 30.89
CA TYR A 68 30.23 12.73 29.53
C TYR A 68 30.39 13.95 28.60
N GLY A 69 30.23 15.17 29.13
CA GLY A 69 30.64 16.43 28.49
C GLY A 69 29.80 16.90 27.30
N LYS A 70 28.55 16.43 27.15
CA LYS A 70 27.62 16.91 26.11
C LYS A 70 26.36 17.49 26.75
N LYS A 71 25.66 18.40 26.06
CA LYS A 71 24.43 19.02 26.56
C LYS A 71 23.37 17.97 26.93
N SER A 72 22.59 18.20 27.98
CA SER A 72 21.47 17.32 28.41
C SER A 72 20.49 16.98 27.28
N ASP A 73 20.17 17.95 26.41
CA ASP A 73 19.35 17.75 25.19
C ASP A 73 19.90 16.66 24.25
N HIS A 74 21.23 16.46 24.20
CA HIS A 74 21.85 15.38 23.41
C HIS A 74 21.40 13.99 23.90
N TYR A 75 21.34 13.81 25.22
CA TYR A 75 20.96 12.54 25.84
C TYR A 75 19.45 12.38 25.87
N LEU A 76 18.69 13.48 26.01
CA LEU A 76 17.23 13.48 25.86
C LEU A 76 16.85 12.93 24.48
N ARG A 77 17.46 13.49 23.43
CA ARG A 77 17.29 12.98 22.06
C ARG A 77 17.73 11.53 21.95
N LEU A 78 18.79 11.09 22.63
CA LEU A 78 19.23 9.69 22.58
C LEU A 78 18.25 8.72 23.25
N MET A 79 17.56 9.15 24.32
CA MET A 79 16.57 8.34 25.03
C MET A 79 15.25 8.22 24.26
N PHE A 80 14.79 9.30 23.62
CA PHE A 80 13.51 9.34 22.91
C PHE A 80 13.62 9.04 21.41
N MET A 81 14.77 9.34 20.79
CA MET A 81 15.11 8.88 19.46
C MET A 81 15.87 7.56 19.61
N GLY A 82 15.13 6.46 19.83
CA GLY A 82 15.62 5.09 19.61
C GLY A 82 16.05 4.79 18.17
N ALA A 83 16.35 5.83 17.38
CA ALA A 83 16.87 5.79 16.05
C ALA A 83 18.38 5.61 16.15
N THR A 84 18.85 4.44 15.70
CA THR A 84 20.18 4.29 15.14
C THR A 84 20.49 5.53 14.33
N LYS A 85 21.43 6.37 14.80
CA LYS A 85 22.00 7.42 13.96
C LYS A 85 22.55 6.68 12.74
N THR A 86 21.88 6.77 11.60
CA THR A 86 22.47 6.41 10.32
C THR A 86 23.68 7.31 10.24
N ARG A 87 24.86 6.79 10.62
CA ARG A 87 26.08 7.60 10.72
C ARG A 87 26.25 8.24 9.36
N THR A 88 26.05 9.56 9.29
CA THR A 88 26.31 10.31 8.08
C THR A 88 27.74 9.99 7.70
N ALA A 89 27.93 9.35 6.55
CA ALA A 89 29.26 8.95 6.14
C ALA A 89 30.13 10.22 6.11
N ARG A 90 31.28 10.18 6.79
CA ARG A 90 32.21 11.32 6.80
C ARG A 90 32.58 11.64 5.35
N LYS A 91 32.61 12.94 5.00
CA LYS A 91 33.05 13.37 3.66
C LYS A 91 34.42 12.76 3.35
N PRO A 92 34.64 12.26 2.13
CA PRO A 92 35.97 11.78 1.73
C PRO A 92 36.98 12.93 1.86
N ASN A 93 38.18 12.61 2.34
CA ASN A 93 39.31 13.54 2.46
C ASN A 93 40.48 12.92 1.69
N ALA A 94 41.34 13.76 1.11
CA ALA A 94 42.53 13.33 0.35
C ALA A 94 43.41 12.37 1.17
N PHE A 95 43.64 12.66 2.45
CA PHE A 95 44.46 11.79 3.30
C PHE A 95 43.83 10.39 3.49
N ASN A 96 42.53 10.32 3.77
CA ASN A 96 41.83 9.04 3.91
C ASN A 96 41.74 8.27 2.58
N ALA A 97 41.67 8.98 1.46
CA ALA A 97 41.66 8.38 0.13
C ALA A 97 43.04 7.81 -0.22
N TRP A 98 44.11 8.53 0.11
CA TRP A 98 45.48 8.07 -0.02
C TRP A 98 45.76 6.83 0.84
N GLY A 99 45.41 6.86 2.14
CA GLY A 99 45.58 5.70 3.01
C GLY A 99 44.79 4.47 2.53
N HIS A 100 43.62 4.66 1.94
CA HIS A 100 42.86 3.58 1.30
C HIS A 100 43.57 2.99 0.07
N LYS A 101 44.17 3.84 -0.77
CA LYS A 101 44.97 3.40 -1.92
C LYS A 101 46.20 2.60 -1.46
N LEU A 102 46.92 3.10 -0.46
CA LEU A 102 48.08 2.43 0.13
C LEU A 102 47.71 1.06 0.71
N ALA A 103 46.57 0.97 1.39
CA ALA A 103 46.05 -0.30 1.89
C ALA A 103 45.69 -1.31 0.78
N GLN A 104 45.20 -0.82 -0.37
CA GLN A 104 44.91 -1.68 -1.52
C GLN A 104 46.20 -2.20 -2.19
N GLU A 105 47.22 -1.34 -2.31
CA GLU A 105 48.53 -1.71 -2.84
C GLU A 105 49.21 -2.76 -1.96
N ALA A 106 49.25 -2.53 -0.64
CA ALA A 106 49.78 -3.49 0.32
C ALA A 106 49.01 -4.83 0.29
N ALA A 107 47.68 -4.80 0.10
CA ALA A 107 46.89 -6.02 -0.04
C ALA A 107 47.17 -6.78 -1.35
N ALA A 108 47.43 -6.08 -2.46
CA ALA A 108 47.79 -6.68 -3.75
C ALA A 108 49.18 -7.35 -3.71
N GLU A 109 50.10 -6.81 -2.90
CA GLU A 109 51.44 -7.37 -2.67
C GLU A 109 51.46 -8.53 -1.65
N GLY A 110 50.30 -8.90 -1.10
CA GLY A 110 50.18 -10.02 -0.15
C GLY A 110 50.35 -9.62 1.32
N HIS A 111 50.52 -8.33 1.62
CA HIS A 111 50.55 -7.78 2.98
C HIS A 111 49.15 -7.38 3.50
N GLY A 112 48.12 -8.13 3.08
CA GLY A 112 46.72 -7.91 3.44
C GLY A 112 46.42 -8.19 4.92
N GLY A 113 46.87 -7.29 5.79
CA GLY A 113 46.77 -7.41 7.25
C GLY A 113 47.78 -6.55 8.02
N ALA A 114 48.68 -5.85 7.34
CA ALA A 114 49.56 -4.87 7.96
C ALA A 114 48.76 -3.74 8.64
N ASP A 115 49.27 -3.23 9.77
CA ASP A 115 48.62 -2.13 10.48
C ASP A 115 48.67 -0.88 9.59
N LEU A 116 47.49 -0.37 9.24
CA LEU A 116 47.34 0.81 8.38
C LEU A 116 48.11 2.00 8.93
N ILE A 117 48.19 2.12 10.26
CA ILE A 117 48.85 3.24 10.92
C ILE A 117 50.36 3.22 10.67
N ASP A 118 50.98 2.05 10.57
CA ASP A 118 52.43 1.94 10.37
C ASP A 118 52.78 2.13 8.88
N LEU A 119 51.95 1.60 7.98
CA LEU A 119 52.04 1.90 6.54
C LEU A 119 51.91 3.40 6.24
N GLU A 120 50.97 4.08 6.91
CA GLU A 120 50.76 5.53 6.76
C GLU A 120 51.97 6.35 7.26
N LYS A 121 52.68 5.88 8.29
CA LYS A 121 53.87 6.57 8.80
C LYS A 121 55.06 6.41 7.87
N GLU A 122 55.27 5.21 7.33
CA GLU A 122 56.41 4.91 6.44
C GLU A 122 56.31 5.65 5.11
N ASN A 123 55.10 5.82 4.58
CA ASN A 123 54.85 6.46 3.28
C ASN A 123 54.34 7.90 3.40
N LEU A 124 54.40 8.50 4.61
CA LEU A 124 53.94 9.87 4.85
C LEU A 124 54.62 10.93 3.96
N PRO A 125 55.93 10.85 3.65
CA PRO A 125 56.59 11.78 2.73
C PRO A 125 55.91 11.83 1.36
N ASP A 126 55.53 10.65 0.83
CA ASP A 126 54.92 10.54 -0.49
C ASP A 126 53.57 11.27 -0.55
N TYR A 127 52.81 11.30 0.55
CA TYR A 127 51.57 12.08 0.62
C TYR A 127 51.81 13.60 0.54
N HIS A 128 52.92 14.07 1.11
CA HIS A 128 53.27 15.48 1.09
C HIS A 128 53.73 15.93 -0.30
N ASP A 129 54.37 15.05 -1.07
CA ASP A 129 54.83 15.30 -2.43
C ASP A 129 53.70 15.30 -3.48
N LEU A 130 52.53 14.74 -3.15
CA LEU A 130 51.36 14.76 -4.02
C LEU A 130 50.86 16.18 -4.32
N THR A 131 50.64 16.45 -5.60
CA THR A 131 50.05 17.68 -6.12
C THR A 131 48.56 17.82 -5.76
N ALA A 132 48.02 19.02 -5.93
CA ALA A 132 46.59 19.27 -5.68
C ALA A 132 45.69 18.48 -6.64
N GLU A 133 46.12 18.27 -7.88
CA GLU A 133 45.38 17.53 -8.91
C GLU A 133 45.30 16.03 -8.55
N GLU A 134 46.43 15.44 -8.17
CA GLU A 134 46.49 14.03 -7.73
C GLU A 134 45.66 13.80 -6.46
N LYS A 135 45.66 14.77 -5.52
CA LYS A 135 44.81 14.71 -4.32
C LYS A 135 43.32 14.72 -4.67
N MET A 136 42.90 15.47 -5.69
CA MET A 136 41.51 15.45 -6.16
C MET A 136 41.17 14.13 -6.85
N GLU A 137 42.09 13.59 -7.66
CA GLU A 137 41.91 12.30 -8.31
C GLU A 137 41.75 11.16 -7.28
N LEU A 138 42.56 11.17 -6.22
CA LEU A 138 42.42 10.24 -5.10
C LEU A 138 41.06 10.36 -4.42
N ILE A 139 40.56 11.58 -4.21
CA ILE A 139 39.21 11.78 -3.63
C ILE A 139 38.14 11.21 -4.56
N ASN A 140 38.26 11.40 -5.88
CA ASN A 140 37.30 10.91 -6.86
C ASN A 140 37.29 9.38 -6.92
N THR A 141 38.45 8.75 -7.08
CA THR A 141 38.59 7.28 -7.10
C THR A 141 38.07 6.67 -5.80
N PHE A 142 38.43 7.22 -4.65
CA PHE A 142 37.92 6.76 -3.36
C PHE A 142 36.41 6.96 -3.19
N THR A 143 35.86 8.03 -3.78
CA THR A 143 34.41 8.28 -3.76
C THR A 143 33.69 7.27 -4.63
N ASP A 144 34.23 6.94 -5.80
CA ASP A 144 33.67 5.94 -6.70
C ASP A 144 33.81 4.53 -6.15
N ASP A 145 34.92 4.20 -5.47
CA ASP A 145 35.06 2.99 -4.68
C ASP A 145 34.02 2.93 -3.56
N ARG A 146 33.82 4.00 -2.79
CA ARG A 146 32.77 4.03 -1.77
C ARG A 146 31.37 3.81 -2.36
N LYS A 147 31.10 4.33 -3.56
CA LYS A 147 29.83 4.07 -4.26
C LYS A 147 29.77 2.61 -4.70
N SER A 148 30.83 2.07 -5.30
CA SER A 148 30.88 0.69 -5.77
C SER A 148 30.70 -0.28 -4.60
N TYR A 149 31.36 -0.08 -3.46
CA TYR A 149 31.19 -0.88 -2.24
C TYR A 149 29.78 -0.80 -1.64
N LYS A 150 29.11 0.36 -1.73
CA LYS A 150 27.72 0.49 -1.26
C LYS A 150 26.76 -0.40 -2.05
N PHE A 151 27.03 -0.61 -3.34
CA PHE A 151 26.19 -1.38 -4.25
C PHE A 151 26.77 -2.76 -4.60
N LYS A 152 27.97 -3.09 -4.10
CA LYS A 152 28.64 -4.35 -4.40
C LYS A 152 27.85 -5.51 -3.79
N THR A 153 27.42 -6.42 -4.66
CA THR A 153 26.86 -7.71 -4.25
C THR A 153 27.93 -8.44 -3.44
N ARG A 154 27.66 -8.71 -2.15
CA ARG A 154 28.59 -9.47 -1.30
C ARG A 154 28.81 -10.84 -1.93
N THR A 155 30.05 -11.31 -2.05
CA THR A 155 30.35 -12.54 -2.78
C THR A 155 30.08 -13.80 -1.96
N ASN A 156 30.20 -13.75 -0.64
CA ASN A 156 29.99 -14.91 0.22
C ASN A 156 28.52 -15.07 0.66
N GLN A 157 27.97 -16.25 0.44
CA GLN A 157 26.64 -16.69 0.86
C GLN A 157 26.39 -16.43 2.37
N ARG A 158 27.36 -16.77 3.23
CA ARG A 158 27.22 -16.58 4.70
C ARG A 158 27.08 -15.10 5.06
N ASP A 159 27.85 -14.24 4.42
CA ASP A 159 27.83 -12.80 4.67
C ASP A 159 26.55 -12.14 4.19
N ARG A 160 25.94 -12.66 3.11
CA ARG A 160 24.61 -12.24 2.64
C ARG A 160 23.54 -12.57 3.67
N THR A 161 23.48 -13.82 4.13
CA THR A 161 22.50 -14.25 5.14
C THR A 161 22.65 -13.47 6.44
N HIS A 162 23.88 -13.27 6.92
CA HIS A 162 24.14 -12.49 8.13
C HIS A 162 23.77 -11.01 7.96
N ASN A 163 24.05 -10.41 6.79
CA ASN A 163 23.63 -9.04 6.51
C ASN A 163 22.11 -8.89 6.57
N ILE A 164 21.38 -9.79 5.90
CA ILE A 164 19.92 -9.78 5.89
C ILE A 164 19.39 -9.90 7.32
N GLN A 165 19.86 -10.87 8.11
CA GLN A 165 19.45 -11.02 9.51
C GLN A 165 19.70 -9.74 10.33
N ASN A 166 20.85 -9.09 10.14
CA ASN A 166 21.17 -7.85 10.85
C ASN A 166 20.29 -6.67 10.41
N VAL A 167 20.00 -6.55 9.12
CA VAL A 167 19.13 -5.49 8.59
C VAL A 167 17.69 -5.71 9.01
N VAL A 168 17.19 -6.95 8.88
CA VAL A 168 15.85 -7.35 9.30
C VAL A 168 15.63 -7.03 10.77
N LYS A 169 16.56 -7.42 11.66
CA LYS A 169 16.48 -7.08 13.09
C LYS A 169 16.40 -5.57 13.34
N LYS A 170 17.14 -4.76 12.57
CA LYS A 170 17.09 -3.29 12.69
C LYS A 170 15.75 -2.74 12.21
N VAL A 171 15.25 -3.22 11.07
CA VAL A 171 13.95 -2.81 10.52
C VAL A 171 12.82 -3.16 11.48
N ASP A 172 12.82 -4.38 12.02
CA ASP A 172 11.82 -4.81 13.00
C ASP A 172 11.87 -3.96 14.27
N ALA A 173 13.07 -3.68 14.81
CA ALA A 173 13.20 -2.77 15.95
C ALA A 173 12.68 -1.34 15.65
N LEU A 174 12.93 -0.82 14.45
CA LEU A 174 12.44 0.50 14.04
C LEU A 174 10.91 0.54 13.92
N LEU A 175 10.32 -0.48 13.29
CA LEU A 175 8.86 -0.59 13.14
C LEU A 175 8.18 -0.84 14.49
N PHE A 176 8.77 -1.66 15.35
CA PHE A 176 8.29 -1.89 16.71
C PHE A 176 8.33 -0.61 17.56
N ASN A 177 9.39 0.19 17.42
CA ASN A 177 9.46 1.51 18.06
C ASN A 177 8.45 2.50 17.47
N LEU A 178 8.12 2.39 16.18
CA LEU A 178 7.07 3.20 15.56
C LEU A 178 5.69 2.84 16.12
N LYS A 179 5.42 1.53 16.28
CA LYS A 179 4.22 1.03 16.98
C LYS A 179 4.09 1.63 18.38
N ARG A 180 5.16 1.57 19.19
CA ARG A 180 5.13 2.09 20.57
C ARG A 180 4.93 3.60 20.66
N ARG A 181 5.45 4.37 19.69
CA ARG A 181 5.39 5.84 19.73
C ARG A 181 4.13 6.43 19.12
N VAL A 182 3.61 5.82 18.04
CA VAL A 182 2.54 6.39 17.22
C VAL A 182 1.30 5.48 17.15
N GLY A 183 1.39 4.24 17.65
CA GLY A 183 0.28 3.28 17.59
C GLY A 183 0.06 2.69 16.20
N VAL A 184 1.11 2.61 15.37
CA VAL A 184 1.04 2.02 14.02
C VAL A 184 1.17 0.50 14.11
N GLU A 185 0.23 -0.22 13.50
CA GLU A 185 0.35 -1.67 13.27
C GLU A 185 0.90 -1.92 11.85
N TYR A 186 1.71 -2.96 11.70
CA TYR A 186 2.37 -3.34 10.44
C TYR A 186 2.39 -4.86 10.21
N VAL A 187 2.46 -5.23 8.93
CA VAL A 187 2.77 -6.57 8.44
C VAL A 187 3.90 -6.42 7.42
N LEU A 188 5.01 -7.13 7.64
CA LEU A 188 6.19 -7.08 6.77
C LEU A 188 6.52 -8.47 6.26
N CYS A 189 6.71 -8.61 4.94
CA CYS A 189 7.24 -9.80 4.30
C CYS A 189 8.49 -9.44 3.50
N ILE A 190 9.59 -10.15 3.75
CA ILE A 190 10.84 -9.99 3.02
C ILE A 190 11.22 -11.32 2.38
N VAL A 191 11.38 -11.31 1.06
CA VAL A 191 11.80 -12.46 0.26
C VAL A 191 13.10 -12.16 -0.47
N ARG A 192 13.85 -13.20 -0.84
CA ARG A 192 15.01 -13.06 -1.72
C ARG A 192 14.56 -12.90 -3.18
N ASN A 193 15.39 -12.24 -3.97
CA ASN A 193 15.19 -12.06 -5.41
C ASN A 193 16.22 -12.84 -6.25
N THR A 194 17.06 -13.68 -5.63
CA THR A 194 18.00 -14.56 -6.30
C THR A 194 18.00 -15.91 -5.61
N ASP A 195 18.33 -16.98 -6.33
CA ASP A 195 18.45 -18.34 -5.82
C ASP A 195 19.86 -18.69 -5.31
N GLU A 196 20.84 -17.81 -5.54
CA GLU A 196 22.26 -17.95 -5.17
C GLU A 196 22.54 -18.23 -3.68
N TYR A 197 21.60 -17.93 -2.79
CA TYR A 197 21.75 -18.21 -1.36
C TYR A 197 20.40 -18.63 -0.74
N PRO A 198 20.39 -19.61 0.17
CA PRO A 198 19.19 -20.02 0.88
C PRO A 198 18.80 -18.95 1.89
N MET A 199 17.55 -18.50 1.80
CA MET A 199 16.91 -17.65 2.78
C MET A 199 15.44 -18.06 2.87
N ASN A 200 14.97 -18.29 4.09
CA ASN A 200 13.54 -18.43 4.33
C ASN A 200 12.89 -17.03 4.31
N PRO A 201 11.72 -16.87 3.69
CA PRO A 201 10.96 -15.64 3.78
C PRO A 201 10.77 -15.19 5.22
N HIS A 202 11.00 -13.90 5.46
CA HIS A 202 10.89 -13.32 6.79
C HIS A 202 9.58 -12.58 6.94
N TRP A 203 8.79 -12.97 7.93
CA TRP A 203 7.55 -12.31 8.30
C TRP A 203 7.71 -11.61 9.65
N CYS A 204 7.34 -10.32 9.71
CA CYS A 204 7.19 -9.60 10.96
C CYS A 204 5.75 -9.11 11.08
N PHE A 205 5.09 -9.46 12.16
CA PHE A 205 3.79 -8.92 12.53
C PHE A 205 3.95 -8.04 13.76
N SER A 206 3.45 -6.82 13.66
CA SER A 206 3.30 -5.94 14.81
C SER A 206 2.48 -6.55 15.96
N ASN A 207 1.45 -7.32 15.60
CA ASN A 207 0.63 -8.12 16.51
C ASN A 207 0.29 -9.44 15.81
N GLU A 208 0.60 -10.57 16.46
CA GLU A 208 0.31 -11.90 15.90
C GLU A 208 -1.18 -12.13 15.67
N ALA A 209 -2.06 -11.45 16.42
CA ALA A 209 -3.50 -11.51 16.19
C ALA A 209 -3.92 -11.00 14.80
N ILE A 210 -3.11 -10.17 14.15
CA ILE A 210 -3.35 -9.71 12.77
C ILE A 210 -3.25 -10.89 11.81
N ASN A 211 -2.29 -11.78 12.01
CA ASN A 211 -2.13 -12.98 11.18
C ASN A 211 -3.38 -13.87 11.27
N GLU A 212 -3.85 -14.15 12.49
CA GLU A 212 -5.07 -14.94 12.73
C GLU A 212 -6.33 -14.25 12.17
N TYR A 213 -6.45 -12.94 12.35
CA TYR A 213 -7.54 -12.16 11.77
C TYR A 213 -7.56 -12.26 10.24
N LEU A 214 -6.39 -12.12 9.59
CA LEU A 214 -6.27 -12.22 8.14
C LEU A 214 -6.58 -13.64 7.63
N LYS A 215 -6.15 -14.69 8.35
CA LYS A 215 -6.54 -16.09 8.07
C LYS A 215 -8.06 -16.25 8.03
N GLY A 216 -8.78 -15.65 8.98
CA GLY A 216 -10.25 -15.75 9.06
C GLY A 216 -11.01 -14.85 8.08
N THR A 217 -10.48 -13.67 7.74
CA THR A 217 -11.20 -12.66 6.94
C THR A 217 -10.89 -12.71 5.44
N VAL A 218 -9.66 -13.04 5.05
CA VAL A 218 -9.28 -13.12 3.64
C VAL A 218 -9.83 -14.41 3.05
N ARG A 219 -11.01 -14.29 2.44
CA ARG A 219 -11.67 -15.41 1.75
C ARG A 219 -10.73 -15.99 0.69
N LYS A 220 -10.56 -17.31 0.69
CA LYS A 220 -9.77 -18.10 -0.27
C LYS A 220 -8.24 -18.11 -0.07
N GLY A 221 -7.75 -17.90 1.15
CA GLY A 221 -6.45 -18.44 1.56
C GLY A 221 -5.39 -17.39 1.83
N TRP A 222 -5.52 -16.70 2.96
CA TRP A 222 -4.36 -16.12 3.61
C TRP A 222 -3.53 -17.24 4.26
N ASP A 223 -2.41 -17.53 3.62
CA ASP A 223 -1.39 -18.44 4.10
C ASP A 223 -0.04 -17.78 3.86
N THR A 224 0.65 -17.45 4.95
CA THR A 224 1.92 -16.74 4.92
C THR A 224 2.97 -17.50 4.12
N GLN A 225 2.98 -18.84 4.17
CA GLN A 225 3.95 -19.66 3.45
C GLN A 225 3.68 -19.62 1.94
N LYS A 226 2.43 -19.84 1.55
CA LYS A 226 2.02 -19.78 0.15
C LYS A 226 2.25 -18.39 -0.44
N ILE A 227 1.86 -17.34 0.27
CA ILE A 227 2.05 -15.95 -0.16
C ILE A 227 3.54 -15.65 -0.32
N SER A 228 4.37 -16.01 0.66
CA SER A 228 5.80 -15.77 0.56
C SER A 228 6.47 -16.56 -0.56
N ALA A 229 6.05 -17.82 -0.79
CA ALA A 229 6.59 -18.63 -1.88
C ALA A 229 6.24 -18.04 -3.26
N LEU A 230 5.02 -17.54 -3.43
CA LEU A 230 4.60 -16.86 -4.67
C LEU A 230 5.35 -15.54 -4.87
N MET A 231 5.51 -14.76 -3.80
CA MET A 231 6.24 -13.49 -3.84
C MET A 231 7.73 -13.69 -4.11
N GLU A 232 8.35 -14.71 -3.51
CA GLU A 232 9.74 -15.11 -3.75
C GLU A 232 9.92 -15.61 -5.18
N ALA A 233 9.03 -16.50 -5.66
CA ALA A 233 9.06 -16.96 -7.05
C ALA A 233 8.96 -15.80 -8.04
N PHE A 234 8.12 -14.80 -7.75
CA PHE A 234 8.03 -13.57 -8.54
C PHE A 234 9.32 -12.77 -8.54
N ALA A 235 9.90 -12.55 -7.35
CA ALA A 235 11.13 -11.79 -7.20
C ALA A 235 12.34 -12.49 -7.86
N VAL A 236 12.50 -13.79 -7.67
CA VAL A 236 13.59 -14.60 -8.25
C VAL A 236 13.46 -14.70 -9.76
N ALA A 237 12.26 -14.98 -10.27
CA ALA A 237 12.06 -15.12 -11.70
C ALA A 237 12.16 -13.78 -12.44
N SER A 238 12.26 -12.64 -11.73
CA SER A 238 12.24 -11.28 -12.28
C SER A 238 11.11 -11.10 -13.31
N CYS A 239 10.01 -11.80 -13.08
CA CYS A 239 9.03 -12.10 -14.11
C CYS A 239 7.96 -11.02 -14.18
N ASP A 240 7.57 -10.68 -15.41
CA ASP A 240 6.34 -9.95 -15.67
C ASP A 240 5.15 -10.73 -15.08
N MET A 241 4.22 -10.04 -14.41
CA MET A 241 3.02 -10.66 -13.81
C MET A 241 2.25 -11.50 -14.85
N VAL A 242 2.34 -11.14 -16.13
CA VAL A 242 1.72 -11.86 -17.24
C VAL A 242 2.29 -13.25 -17.44
N SER A 243 3.59 -13.44 -17.25
CA SER A 243 4.24 -14.74 -17.47
C SER A 243 3.84 -15.78 -16.42
N MET A 244 3.31 -15.33 -15.28
CA MET A 244 2.83 -16.20 -14.19
C MET A 244 1.47 -16.84 -14.46
N PHE A 245 0.72 -16.35 -15.44
CA PHE A 245 -0.58 -16.92 -15.75
C PHE A 245 -0.41 -18.18 -16.61
N ASN A 246 -0.70 -19.33 -15.98
CA ASN A 246 -0.59 -20.65 -16.61
C ASN A 246 -1.50 -20.85 -17.84
N THR A 247 -2.52 -20.02 -18.03
CA THR A 247 -3.44 -20.11 -19.18
C THR A 247 -3.43 -18.84 -20.02
N SER A 248 -3.55 -19.00 -21.34
CA SER A 248 -3.72 -17.88 -22.27
C SER A 248 -4.98 -17.06 -21.94
N GLN A 249 -6.04 -17.72 -21.46
CA GLN A 249 -7.28 -17.07 -21.03
C GLN A 249 -7.06 -16.18 -19.79
N ALA A 250 -6.30 -16.63 -18.80
CA ALA A 250 -5.98 -15.82 -17.63
C ALA A 250 -5.15 -14.58 -18.02
N ARG A 251 -4.16 -14.75 -18.91
CA ARG A 251 -3.39 -13.63 -19.50
C ARG A 251 -4.30 -12.63 -20.20
N ALA A 252 -5.16 -13.11 -21.10
CA ALA A 252 -6.08 -12.26 -21.84
C ALA A 252 -7.04 -11.52 -20.89
N ASN A 253 -7.61 -12.20 -19.89
CA ASN A 253 -8.51 -11.59 -18.91
C ASN A 253 -7.82 -10.50 -18.09
N TRP A 254 -6.55 -10.69 -17.73
CA TRP A 254 -5.76 -9.68 -17.06
C TRP A 254 -5.54 -8.44 -17.94
N TYR A 255 -5.13 -8.62 -19.20
CA TYR A 255 -5.00 -7.51 -20.15
C TYR A 255 -6.32 -6.76 -20.37
N LYS A 256 -7.43 -7.49 -20.55
CA LYS A 256 -8.77 -6.91 -20.66
C LYS A 256 -9.17 -6.10 -19.42
N GLY A 257 -8.75 -6.56 -18.23
CA GLY A 257 -8.92 -5.83 -16.97
C GLY A 257 -8.19 -4.49 -17.00
N GLN A 258 -6.89 -4.51 -17.28
CA GLN A 258 -6.09 -3.29 -17.37
C GLN A 258 -6.58 -2.31 -18.43
N ILE A 259 -6.95 -2.79 -19.61
CA ILE A 259 -7.51 -1.96 -20.68
C ILE A 259 -8.79 -1.27 -20.20
N ARG A 260 -9.68 -1.99 -19.50
CA ARG A 260 -10.93 -1.43 -18.96
C ARG A 260 -10.64 -0.34 -17.92
N ASP A 261 -9.71 -0.61 -17.00
CA ASP A 261 -9.35 0.34 -15.94
C ASP A 261 -8.70 1.60 -16.53
N LYS A 262 -7.82 1.44 -17.53
CA LYS A 262 -7.18 2.54 -18.25
C LYS A 262 -8.17 3.38 -19.05
N ILE A 263 -9.10 2.75 -19.78
CA ILE A 263 -10.16 3.47 -20.53
C ILE A 263 -11.03 4.28 -19.56
N ASN A 264 -11.45 3.70 -18.44
CA ASN A 264 -12.25 4.43 -17.45
C ASN A 264 -11.47 5.58 -16.82
N ALA A 265 -10.17 5.41 -16.55
CA ALA A 265 -9.32 6.48 -16.03
C ALA A 265 -9.20 7.64 -17.03
N LEU A 266 -8.91 7.34 -18.30
CA LEU A 266 -8.83 8.36 -19.37
C LEU A 266 -10.17 9.05 -19.62
N LEU A 267 -11.28 8.31 -19.51
CA LEU A 267 -12.62 8.88 -19.63
C LEU A 267 -12.93 9.82 -18.46
N ALA A 268 -12.62 9.41 -17.23
CA ALA A 268 -12.83 10.23 -16.04
C ALA A 268 -12.02 11.52 -16.09
N GLU A 269 -10.79 11.44 -16.57
CA GLU A 269 -9.90 12.59 -16.81
C GLU A 269 -10.47 13.51 -17.90
N ALA A 270 -10.81 12.98 -19.07
CA ALA A 270 -11.31 13.79 -20.17
C ALA A 270 -12.68 14.42 -19.88
N SER A 271 -13.53 13.74 -19.11
CA SER A 271 -14.88 14.21 -18.76
C SER A 271 -14.94 15.15 -17.58
N ASP A 272 -13.86 15.31 -16.79
CA ASP A 272 -13.88 15.99 -15.50
C ASP A 272 -14.88 15.36 -14.49
N HIS A 273 -15.23 14.08 -14.68
CA HIS A 273 -16.19 13.34 -13.84
C HIS A 273 -15.55 12.03 -13.33
N PRO A 274 -15.16 11.95 -12.04
CA PRO A 274 -14.48 10.77 -11.49
C PRO A 274 -15.34 9.50 -11.46
N GLY A 275 -16.67 9.66 -11.55
CA GLY A 275 -17.63 8.55 -11.59
C GLY A 275 -18.06 8.14 -13.00
N ALA A 276 -17.44 8.68 -14.06
CA ALA A 276 -17.75 8.29 -15.42
C ALA A 276 -17.35 6.82 -15.65
N ILE A 277 -18.28 6.03 -16.19
CA ILE A 277 -18.07 4.62 -16.51
C ILE A 277 -18.35 4.44 -18.00
N MET A 278 -17.45 3.74 -18.68
CA MET A 278 -17.55 3.48 -20.10
C MET A 278 -18.79 2.63 -20.44
N ASN A 279 -19.57 3.07 -21.44
CA ASN A 279 -20.67 2.30 -22.01
C ASN A 279 -20.42 2.10 -23.51
N TYR A 280 -20.22 0.85 -23.94
CA TYR A 280 -19.92 0.51 -25.33
C TYR A 280 -21.17 0.36 -26.20
N ILE A 281 -22.31 -0.08 -25.62
CA ILE A 281 -23.54 -0.35 -26.38
C ILE A 281 -24.23 0.97 -26.74
N THR A 282 -24.33 1.89 -25.78
CA THR A 282 -24.93 3.21 -26.00
C THR A 282 -23.86 4.30 -25.88
N PHE A 283 -22.72 4.06 -26.55
CA PHE A 283 -21.56 4.95 -26.53
C PHE A 283 -21.90 6.37 -26.99
N GLU A 284 -22.58 6.49 -28.13
CA GLU A 284 -22.96 7.78 -28.70
C GLU A 284 -23.79 8.59 -27.71
N ARG A 285 -24.84 8.00 -27.13
CA ARG A 285 -25.72 8.71 -26.18
C ARG A 285 -25.05 8.98 -24.83
N ASP A 286 -24.49 7.95 -24.20
CA ASP A 286 -24.10 8.02 -22.78
C ASP A 286 -22.70 8.57 -22.57
N ILE A 287 -21.84 8.56 -23.59
CA ILE A 287 -20.47 9.07 -23.55
C ILE A 287 -20.35 10.34 -24.39
N VAL A 288 -20.64 10.24 -25.69
CA VAL A 288 -20.40 11.34 -26.63
C VAL A 288 -21.33 12.50 -26.37
N LEU A 289 -22.65 12.30 -26.41
CA LEU A 289 -23.61 13.39 -26.21
C LEU A 289 -23.61 13.89 -24.77
N ARG A 290 -23.43 12.98 -23.81
CA ARG A 290 -23.50 13.33 -22.38
C ARG A 290 -22.29 14.11 -21.88
N TYR A 291 -21.08 13.75 -22.31
CA TYR A 291 -19.85 14.39 -21.84
C TYR A 291 -19.15 15.22 -22.92
N SER A 292 -19.71 15.28 -24.12
CA SER A 292 -19.13 15.99 -25.27
C SER A 292 -17.72 15.51 -25.61
N ILE A 293 -17.49 14.20 -25.54
CA ILE A 293 -16.16 13.58 -25.73
C ILE A 293 -16.24 12.41 -26.69
N ASP A 294 -15.26 12.31 -27.58
CA ASP A 294 -15.13 11.21 -28.52
C ASP A 294 -13.83 10.44 -28.29
N LEU A 295 -13.84 9.15 -28.62
CA LEU A 295 -12.63 8.32 -28.57
C LEU A 295 -11.98 8.29 -29.95
N LYS A 296 -10.71 8.72 -30.04
CA LYS A 296 -9.93 8.70 -31.28
C LYS A 296 -8.81 7.68 -31.19
N GLY A 297 -8.41 7.14 -32.35
CA GLY A 297 -7.23 6.28 -32.50
C GLY A 297 -7.39 4.85 -31.97
N TRP A 298 -8.61 4.30 -31.98
CA TRP A 298 -8.85 2.91 -31.61
C TRP A 298 -8.18 1.96 -32.63
N PRO A 299 -7.23 1.10 -32.22
CA PRO A 299 -6.40 0.32 -33.15
C PRO A 299 -7.08 -0.94 -33.70
N LEU A 300 -8.20 -1.37 -33.13
CA LEU A 300 -8.89 -2.59 -33.57
C LEU A 300 -10.00 -2.26 -34.58
N GLU A 301 -10.28 -3.21 -35.48
CA GLU A 301 -11.32 -3.04 -36.52
C GLU A 301 -12.72 -2.79 -35.93
N LYS A 302 -13.03 -3.43 -34.80
CA LYS A 302 -14.33 -3.30 -34.13
C LYS A 302 -14.19 -2.65 -32.77
N PHE A 303 -15.01 -1.64 -32.53
CA PHE A 303 -15.16 -1.00 -31.23
C PHE A 303 -16.16 -1.80 -30.38
N VAL A 304 -15.63 -2.58 -29.43
CA VAL A 304 -16.41 -3.47 -28.57
C VAL A 304 -15.93 -3.41 -27.13
N ASN A 305 -16.72 -3.93 -26.20
CA ASN A 305 -16.34 -4.03 -24.80
C ASN A 305 -15.07 -4.90 -24.65
N PRO A 306 -14.05 -4.47 -23.86
CA PRO A 306 -12.86 -5.27 -23.59
C PRO A 306 -13.15 -6.71 -23.16
N SER A 307 -14.26 -6.96 -22.45
CA SER A 307 -14.67 -8.32 -22.07
C SER A 307 -14.95 -9.23 -23.28
N GLU A 308 -15.50 -8.67 -24.35
CA GLU A 308 -15.90 -9.35 -25.58
C GLU A 308 -14.77 -9.48 -26.61
N LEU A 309 -13.62 -8.82 -26.38
CA LEU A 309 -12.44 -8.99 -27.23
C LEU A 309 -11.98 -10.45 -27.25
N SER A 310 -11.25 -10.83 -28.30
CA SER A 310 -10.68 -12.18 -28.41
C SER A 310 -9.72 -12.48 -27.24
N THR A 311 -9.48 -13.77 -26.97
CA THR A 311 -8.43 -14.23 -26.05
C THR A 311 -7.02 -14.14 -26.67
N SER A 312 -6.91 -13.69 -27.91
CA SER A 312 -5.63 -13.44 -28.58
C SER A 312 -4.90 -12.27 -27.90
N ILE A 313 -3.63 -12.49 -27.52
CA ILE A 313 -2.81 -11.52 -26.78
C ILE A 313 -2.35 -10.34 -27.66
N PRO A 314 -1.85 -10.53 -28.90
CA PRO A 314 -1.31 -9.41 -29.69
C PRO A 314 -2.29 -8.25 -29.91
N PRO A 315 -3.58 -8.46 -30.23
CA PRO A 315 -4.55 -7.37 -30.34
C PRO A 315 -4.79 -6.61 -29.02
N LEU A 316 -4.78 -7.33 -27.89
CA LEU A 316 -4.93 -6.73 -26.57
C LEU A 316 -3.70 -5.88 -26.20
N LEU A 317 -2.50 -6.35 -26.55
CA LEU A 317 -1.26 -5.62 -26.33
C LEU A 317 -1.23 -4.34 -27.18
N SER A 318 -1.56 -4.44 -28.47
CA SER A 318 -1.64 -3.27 -29.37
C SER A 318 -2.65 -2.23 -28.86
N LEU A 319 -3.81 -2.65 -28.36
CA LEU A 319 -4.78 -1.75 -27.74
C LEU A 319 -4.25 -1.10 -26.46
N LYS A 320 -3.57 -1.87 -25.60
CA LYS A 320 -2.96 -1.34 -24.37
C LYS A 320 -1.87 -0.32 -24.70
N GLU A 321 -0.96 -0.64 -25.62
CA GLU A 321 0.11 0.25 -26.07
C GLU A 321 -0.46 1.53 -26.70
N ALA A 322 -1.54 1.42 -27.47
CA ALA A 322 -2.21 2.60 -28.04
C ALA A 322 -2.76 3.53 -26.95
N LEU A 323 -3.33 2.98 -25.88
CA LEU A 323 -3.82 3.74 -24.73
C LEU A 323 -2.68 4.34 -23.90
N ASP A 324 -1.55 3.64 -23.77
CA ASP A 324 -0.40 4.10 -22.98
C ASP A 324 0.43 5.16 -23.71
N ASN A 325 0.63 5.01 -25.02
CA ASN A 325 1.33 5.97 -25.86
C ASN A 325 0.46 7.17 -26.24
N GLY A 326 -0.83 7.14 -25.89
CA GLY A 326 -1.78 8.20 -26.20
C GLY A 326 -2.24 8.24 -27.67
N THR A 327 -1.94 7.24 -28.49
CA THR A 327 -2.52 7.16 -29.84
C THR A 327 -4.03 6.93 -29.78
N CYS A 328 -4.49 6.15 -28.79
CA CYS A 328 -5.88 6.01 -28.44
C CYS A 328 -6.21 6.89 -27.22
N HIS A 329 -6.95 7.97 -27.41
CA HIS A 329 -7.29 8.91 -26.35
C HIS A 329 -8.66 9.56 -26.56
N PHE A 330 -9.19 10.13 -25.49
CA PHE A 330 -10.45 10.86 -25.51
C PHE A 330 -10.21 12.34 -25.84
N VAL A 331 -11.01 12.88 -26.75
CA VAL A 331 -10.94 14.27 -27.22
C VAL A 331 -12.26 14.97 -26.94
N LYS A 332 -12.20 16.15 -26.31
CA LYS A 332 -13.38 17.02 -26.13
C LYS A 332 -13.84 17.54 -27.50
N LEU A 333 -15.11 17.32 -27.81
CA LEU A 333 -15.74 17.79 -29.03
C LEU A 333 -16.08 19.27 -28.92
N ASN A 334 -15.92 20.00 -30.02
CA ASN A 334 -16.37 21.38 -30.09
C ASN A 334 -17.89 21.45 -30.32
N ALA A 335 -18.53 22.57 -30.02
CA ALA A 335 -19.99 22.73 -30.08
C ALA A 335 -20.58 22.39 -31.47
N VAL A 336 -19.87 22.75 -32.54
CA VAL A 336 -20.27 22.44 -33.93
C VAL A 336 -20.26 20.92 -34.19
N GLN A 337 -19.19 20.23 -33.77
CA GLN A 337 -19.07 18.78 -33.94
C GLN A 337 -20.11 18.02 -33.11
N LEU A 338 -20.44 18.56 -31.93
CA LEU A 338 -21.48 17.99 -31.07
C LEU A 338 -22.86 18.12 -31.74
N ALA A 339 -23.19 19.29 -32.29
CA ALA A 339 -24.46 19.51 -32.98
C ALA A 339 -24.64 18.58 -34.19
N GLU A 340 -23.59 18.41 -35.00
CA GLU A 340 -23.61 17.45 -36.12
C GLU A 340 -23.83 16.00 -35.66
N ARG A 341 -23.23 15.62 -34.51
CA ARG A 341 -23.45 14.29 -33.93
C ARG A 341 -24.84 14.11 -33.36
N GLU A 342 -25.39 15.14 -32.71
CA GLU A 342 -26.78 15.13 -32.23
C GLU A 342 -27.77 14.97 -33.37
N GLU A 343 -27.56 15.65 -34.50
CA GLU A 343 -28.41 15.54 -35.67
C GLU A 343 -28.33 14.13 -36.30
N LYS A 344 -27.12 13.59 -36.46
CA LYS A 344 -26.92 12.20 -36.94
C LYS A 344 -27.58 11.18 -36.02
N TYR A 345 -27.44 11.37 -34.70
CA TYR A 345 -28.07 10.50 -33.72
C TYR A 345 -29.61 10.59 -33.78
N ARG A 346 -30.16 11.79 -33.96
CA ARG A 346 -31.60 12.01 -34.13
C ARG A 346 -32.13 11.35 -35.40
N ALA A 347 -31.44 11.51 -36.53
CA ALA A 347 -31.78 10.84 -37.78
C ALA A 347 -31.75 9.31 -37.64
N ALA A 348 -30.77 8.76 -36.90
CA ALA A 348 -30.68 7.32 -36.63
C ALA A 348 -31.80 6.78 -35.73
N LEU A 349 -32.32 7.61 -34.82
CA LEU A 349 -33.51 7.30 -34.02
C LEU A 349 -34.77 7.30 -34.89
N GLU A 350 -34.89 8.25 -35.81
CA GLU A 350 -36.02 8.34 -36.76
C GLU A 350 -36.02 7.18 -37.77
N SER A 351 -34.86 6.77 -38.25
CA SER A 351 -34.72 5.60 -39.14
C SER A 351 -34.89 4.25 -38.42
N GLY A 352 -34.97 4.25 -37.09
CA GLY A 352 -35.13 3.05 -36.26
C GLY A 352 -33.89 2.17 -36.13
N THR A 353 -32.72 2.65 -36.58
CA THR A 353 -31.45 1.93 -36.47
C THR A 353 -30.98 1.88 -35.01
N GLU A 354 -31.22 2.97 -34.27
CA GLU A 354 -30.97 3.07 -32.83
C GLU A 354 -32.30 2.91 -32.07
N GLN A 355 -32.38 1.93 -31.17
CA GLN A 355 -33.60 1.74 -30.39
C GLN A 355 -33.65 2.68 -29.18
N PRO A 356 -34.73 3.46 -29.01
CA PRO A 356 -34.92 4.23 -27.80
C PRO A 356 -34.99 3.27 -26.61
N ARG A 357 -34.38 3.66 -25.49
CA ARG A 357 -34.33 2.84 -24.29
C ARG A 357 -35.75 2.45 -23.91
N LYS A 358 -36.05 1.14 -23.96
CA LYS A 358 -37.37 0.61 -23.61
C LYS A 358 -37.79 1.16 -22.25
N LYS A 359 -38.87 1.95 -22.24
CA LYS A 359 -39.44 2.49 -21.01
C LYS A 359 -39.77 1.30 -20.12
N ARG A 360 -39.17 1.26 -18.92
CA ARG A 360 -39.32 0.09 -18.05
C ARG A 360 -40.81 -0.06 -17.69
N LYS A 361 -41.32 -1.29 -17.62
CA LYS A 361 -42.75 -1.59 -17.36
C LYS A 361 -43.25 -1.03 -16.00
N ASP A 362 -42.32 -0.72 -15.11
CA ASP A 362 -42.52 -0.16 -13.77
C ASP A 362 -42.30 1.37 -13.71
N ALA A 363 -41.93 2.02 -14.82
CA ALA A 363 -41.82 3.47 -14.88
C ALA A 363 -43.21 4.11 -14.68
N GLY A 364 -43.44 4.68 -13.50
CA GLY A 364 -44.71 5.29 -13.09
C GLY A 364 -45.57 4.40 -12.17
N LYS A 365 -45.20 3.14 -11.92
CA LYS A 365 -45.88 2.33 -10.89
C LYS A 365 -45.31 2.69 -9.52
N SER A 366 -46.17 3.20 -8.64
CA SER A 366 -45.82 3.41 -7.24
C SER A 366 -45.37 2.07 -6.66
N ARG A 367 -44.12 2.00 -6.20
CA ARG A 367 -43.66 0.81 -5.49
C ARG A 367 -44.44 0.77 -4.19
N GLY A 368 -45.33 -0.22 -4.06
CA GLY A 368 -46.14 -0.40 -2.87
C GLY A 368 -45.27 -0.31 -1.62
N ARG A 369 -45.71 0.48 -0.64
CA ARG A 369 -45.09 0.54 0.70
C ARG A 369 -45.03 -0.90 1.20
N ARG A 370 -43.82 -1.43 1.40
CA ARG A 370 -43.61 -2.67 2.15
C ARG A 370 -44.16 -2.42 3.56
N SER A 371 -45.38 -2.91 3.82
CA SER A 371 -45.92 -3.03 5.17
C SER A 371 -44.96 -3.93 5.96
N GLY A 372 -44.49 -3.43 7.09
CA GLY A 372 -43.72 -4.22 8.04
C GLY A 372 -44.66 -5.25 8.66
N GLN A 373 -44.53 -6.49 8.22
CA GLN A 373 -45.23 -7.60 8.82
C GLN A 373 -44.42 -8.03 10.07
N GLN A 374 -45.03 -7.83 11.24
CA GLN A 374 -44.64 -8.50 12.48
C GLN A 374 -44.76 -10.00 12.24
N ASP A 375 -43.67 -10.72 12.47
CA ASP A 375 -43.57 -12.17 12.34
C ASP A 375 -43.69 -12.75 13.75
N ASP A 376 -44.83 -13.38 14.02
CA ASP A 376 -45.08 -14.26 15.17
C ASP A 376 -45.00 -15.69 14.65
N GLY A 377 -44.21 -16.52 15.32
CA GLY A 377 -43.58 -17.70 14.73
C GLY A 377 -44.46 -18.95 14.63
N THR A 378 -44.13 -19.84 13.69
CA THR A 378 -44.12 -21.32 13.85
C THR A 378 -43.53 -22.03 12.62
N HIS A 379 -42.74 -23.09 12.89
CA HIS A 379 -42.08 -24.13 12.04
C HIS A 379 -42.86 -24.60 10.78
N GLU A 380 -42.35 -25.14 9.65
CA GLU A 380 -41.22 -26.01 9.21
C GLU A 380 -41.07 -25.86 7.65
N PRO A 381 -40.04 -26.41 6.96
CA PRO A 381 -39.52 -25.89 5.69
C PRO A 381 -39.99 -26.63 4.41
N ASP A 382 -40.19 -25.88 3.32
CA ASP A 382 -40.13 -26.41 1.96
C ASP A 382 -39.59 -25.34 0.97
N GLY A 383 -38.92 -25.81 -0.08
CA GLY A 383 -37.82 -25.15 -0.80
C GLY A 383 -38.14 -23.89 -1.63
N GLY A 384 -37.08 -23.09 -1.85
CA GLY A 384 -37.08 -22.04 -2.88
C GLY A 384 -36.08 -20.88 -2.65
N GLN A 385 -34.99 -20.85 -3.41
CA GLN A 385 -34.09 -19.69 -3.59
C GLN A 385 -34.79 -18.46 -4.25
N PRO A 386 -34.13 -17.30 -4.45
CA PRO A 386 -33.26 -16.51 -3.55
C PRO A 386 -33.78 -15.05 -3.45
N SER A 387 -33.73 -14.42 -2.26
CA SER A 387 -34.17 -13.03 -2.07
C SER A 387 -33.02 -12.03 -1.89
N LYS A 388 -33.28 -10.80 -2.36
CA LYS A 388 -32.33 -9.76 -2.77
C LYS A 388 -31.64 -9.04 -1.61
N ARG A 389 -30.33 -8.79 -1.79
CA ARG A 389 -29.46 -7.85 -1.06
C ARG A 389 -30.19 -6.54 -0.73
N ARG A 390 -30.39 -6.26 0.56
CA ARG A 390 -31.00 -5.03 1.09
C ARG A 390 -29.89 -4.00 1.31
N LYS A 391 -30.00 -2.85 0.64
CA LYS A 391 -29.08 -1.71 0.74
C LYS A 391 -29.51 -0.86 1.93
N THR A 392 -28.70 -0.81 2.98
CA THR A 392 -28.96 0.01 4.17
C THR A 392 -28.65 1.47 3.84
N GLN A 393 -29.65 2.34 3.93
CA GLN A 393 -29.47 3.80 3.84
C GLN A 393 -29.03 4.31 5.21
N HIS A 394 -27.92 5.06 5.25
CA HIS A 394 -27.56 5.89 6.39
C HIS A 394 -28.53 7.07 6.47
N LYS A 395 -29.10 7.28 7.66
CA LYS A 395 -29.99 8.39 7.99
C LYS A 395 -29.09 9.57 8.43
N SER A 396 -29.18 10.69 7.72
CA SER A 396 -28.46 11.93 8.04
C SER A 396 -28.94 12.51 9.37
N ALA A 397 -28.00 13.14 10.07
CA ALA A 397 -28.18 13.78 11.35
C ALA A 397 -29.18 14.96 11.27
N GLU A 398 -29.94 15.09 12.34
CA GLU A 398 -30.92 16.12 12.64
C GLU A 398 -30.19 17.42 13.00
N ILE A 399 -30.59 18.51 12.34
CA ILE A 399 -30.15 19.88 12.62
C ILE A 399 -30.94 20.37 13.84
N VAL A 400 -30.25 20.72 14.91
CA VAL A 400 -30.84 21.44 16.05
C VAL A 400 -30.78 22.94 15.71
N PRO A 401 -31.91 23.67 15.76
CA PRO A 401 -31.88 25.13 15.72
C PRO A 401 -31.47 25.66 17.10
N ASP A 402 -30.42 26.49 17.13
CA ASP A 402 -30.14 27.39 18.25
C ASP A 402 -31.19 28.51 18.23
N ASP A 403 -31.91 28.62 19.34
CA ASP A 403 -32.81 29.73 19.66
C ASP A 403 -32.34 30.35 20.99
N ASP A 404 -32.45 31.68 21.05
CA ASP A 404 -31.69 32.62 21.89
C ASP A 404 -31.76 32.43 23.42
N SER A 405 -30.64 32.80 24.09
CA SER A 405 -30.59 33.59 25.35
C SER A 405 -29.20 34.16 25.60
#